data_AF-A0A2A6LBT3-F1
#
_entry.id   AF-A0A2A6LBT3-F1
#
_cell.length_a   1.000
_cell.length_b   1.000
_cell.length_c   1.000
_cell.angle_alpha   90.00
_cell.angle_beta   90.00
_cell.angle_gamma   90.00
#
_symmetry.space_group_name_H-M   'P 1'
#
loop_
_entity.id
_entity.type
_entity.pdbx_description
1 polymer ?
#
loop_
_entity_poly.entity_id
_entity_poly.type
_entity_poly.pdbx_seq_one_letter_code
_entity_poly.pdbx_strand_id
1 'polypeptide(L)'
;MTRSNRREAGRRRLAMRLPQIRTLIMEAREPWQLELFEAYQMAVEARDRLRRRRFNLKLVREYDETCIEIEQHVIDAMHEPSRTNYSMVP
;
A
#
# COMPACT_ATOMS: atom_id res chain seq x y z
N MET A 1 7.63 12.41 -9.11
CA MET A 1 6.21 12.22 -8.75
C MET A 1 5.94 12.95 -7.45
N THR A 2 4.82 13.66 -7.35
CA THR A 2 4.35 14.26 -6.08
C THR A 2 3.79 13.19 -5.14
N ARG A 3 3.68 13.49 -3.84
CA ARG A 3 3.09 12.58 -2.83
C ARG A 3 1.67 12.14 -3.20
N SER A 4 0.85 13.08 -3.64
CA SER A 4 -0.51 12.81 -4.15
C SER A 4 -0.51 11.82 -5.32
N ASN A 5 0.40 12.01 -6.29
CA ASN A 5 0.53 11.09 -7.43
C ASN A 5 0.96 9.68 -7.01
N ARG A 6 1.80 9.54 -5.97
CA ARG A 6 2.20 8.22 -5.44
C ARG A 6 1.04 7.50 -4.76
N ARG A 7 0.28 8.20 -3.92
CA ARG A 7 -0.92 7.65 -3.26
C ARG A 7 -1.90 7.09 -4.28
N GLU A 8 -2.19 7.86 -5.31
CA GLU A 8 -3.13 7.47 -6.35
C GLU A 8 -2.59 6.34 -7.24
N ALA A 9 -1.29 6.34 -7.56
CA ALA A 9 -0.67 5.22 -8.28
C ALA A 9 -0.72 3.92 -7.47
N GLY A 10 -0.43 3.99 -6.17
CA GLY A 10 -0.53 2.87 -5.25
C GLY A 10 -1.95 2.33 -5.13
N ARG A 11 -2.93 3.23 -4.95
CA ARG A 11 -4.35 2.89 -4.93
C ARG A 11 -4.75 2.07 -6.16
N ARG A 12 -4.40 2.53 -7.36
CA ARG A 12 -4.74 1.82 -8.62
C ARG A 12 -4.07 0.46 -8.71
N ARG A 13 -2.80 0.35 -8.32
CA ARG A 13 -2.10 -0.94 -8.32
C ARG A 13 -2.73 -1.91 -7.32
N LEU A 14 -3.05 -1.46 -6.11
CA LEU A 14 -3.73 -2.27 -5.10
C LEU A 14 -5.13 -2.70 -5.56
N ALA A 15 -5.91 -1.79 -6.15
CA ALA A 15 -7.22 -2.10 -6.74
C ALA A 15 -7.17 -3.18 -7.84
N MET A 16 -6.09 -3.23 -8.62
CA MET A 16 -5.85 -4.31 -9.59
C MET A 16 -5.40 -5.60 -8.90
N ARG A 17 -4.54 -5.49 -7.88
CA ARG A 17 -3.93 -6.61 -7.17
C ARG A 17 -4.90 -7.35 -6.26
N LEU A 18 -5.82 -6.62 -5.64
CA LEU A 18 -6.78 -7.08 -4.63
C LEU A 18 -8.21 -6.82 -5.11
N PRO A 19 -8.66 -7.50 -6.19
CA PRO A 19 -9.96 -7.24 -6.79
C PRO A 19 -11.14 -7.43 -5.83
N GLN A 20 -11.00 -8.33 -4.84
CA GLN A 20 -12.04 -8.65 -3.86
C GLN A 20 -12.41 -7.49 -2.93
N ILE A 21 -11.48 -6.56 -2.66
CA ILE A 21 -11.70 -5.37 -1.83
C ILE A 21 -11.53 -4.07 -2.62
N ARG A 22 -11.54 -4.14 -3.95
CA ARG A 22 -11.31 -3.01 -4.85
C ARG A 22 -12.18 -1.80 -4.49
N THR A 23 -13.47 -2.01 -4.22
CA THR A 23 -14.39 -0.92 -3.89
C THR A 23 -13.94 -0.18 -2.64
N LEU A 24 -13.59 -0.90 -1.57
CA LEU A 24 -13.10 -0.31 -0.32
C LEU A 24 -11.82 0.52 -0.55
N ILE A 25 -10.88 -0.01 -1.34
CA ILE A 25 -9.62 0.68 -1.69
C ILE A 25 -9.88 1.97 -2.46
N MET A 26 -10.85 1.95 -3.39
CA MET A 26 -11.20 3.12 -4.20
C MET A 26 -11.94 4.19 -3.39
N GLU A 27 -12.73 3.77 -2.39
CA GLU A 27 -13.51 4.66 -1.53
C GLU A 27 -12.71 5.18 -0.32
N ALA A 28 -11.59 4.55 0.03
CA ALA A 28 -10.70 4.94 1.13
C ALA A 28 -10.24 6.40 1.02
N ARG A 29 -10.49 7.17 2.09
CA ARG A 29 -10.16 8.60 2.20
C ARG A 29 -9.31 8.93 3.42
N GLU A 30 -9.22 8.01 4.39
CA GLU A 30 -8.53 8.27 5.63
C GLU A 30 -7.03 8.49 5.40
N PRO A 31 -6.40 9.51 6.01
CA PRO A 31 -5.01 9.84 5.76
C PRO A 31 -4.05 8.66 5.92
N TRP A 32 -4.27 7.81 6.93
CA TRP A 32 -3.45 6.64 7.22
C TRP A 32 -3.63 5.52 6.17
N GLN A 33 -4.85 5.34 5.64
CA GLN A 33 -5.10 4.43 4.49
C GLN A 33 -4.34 4.92 3.24
N LEU A 34 -4.36 6.23 3.00
CA LEU A 34 -3.61 6.82 1.88
C LEU A 34 -2.10 6.66 2.04
N GLU A 35 -1.59 6.65 3.27
CA GLU A 35 -0.18 6.38 3.55
C GLU A 35 0.23 4.95 3.23
N LEU A 36 -0.64 3.97 3.50
CA LEU A 36 -0.42 2.58 3.05
C LEU A 36 -0.34 2.48 1.52
N PHE A 37 -1.18 3.23 0.80
CA PHE A 37 -1.14 3.25 -0.66
C PHE A 37 0.17 3.86 -1.19
N GLU A 38 0.63 4.94 -0.57
CA GLU A 38 1.94 5.53 -0.89
C GLU A 38 3.09 4.55 -0.62
N ALA A 39 3.08 3.90 0.55
CA ALA A 39 4.10 2.93 0.94
C ALA A 39 4.17 1.76 -0.06
N TYR A 40 3.02 1.24 -0.46
CA TYR A 40 2.94 0.19 -1.48
C TYR A 40 3.54 0.63 -2.82
N GLN A 41 3.18 1.84 -3.29
CA GLN A 41 3.75 2.39 -4.53
C GLN A 41 5.28 2.53 -4.44
N MET A 42 5.82 2.96 -3.30
CA MET A 42 7.26 3.08 -3.09
C MET A 42 7.96 1.73 -3.09
N ALA A 43 7.40 0.72 -2.41
CA ALA A 43 7.94 -0.63 -2.36
C ALA A 43 7.98 -1.25 -3.77
N VAL A 44 6.90 -1.11 -4.53
CA VAL A 44 6.82 -1.62 -5.90
C VAL A 44 7.80 -0.90 -6.82
N GLU A 45 7.95 0.43 -6.71
CA GLU A 45 8.95 1.16 -7.50
C GLU A 45 10.38 0.70 -7.20
N ALA A 46 10.72 0.47 -5.93
CA ALA A 46 12.03 -0.01 -5.53
C ALA A 46 12.30 -1.40 -6.10
N ARG A 47 11.34 -2.33 -5.95
CA ARG A 47 11.38 -3.66 -6.55
C ARG A 47 11.56 -3.61 -8.07
N ASP A 48 10.75 -2.81 -8.76
CA ASP A 48 10.77 -2.72 -10.23
C ASP A 48 12.10 -2.10 -10.73
N ARG A 49 12.74 -1.24 -9.95
CA ARG A 49 14.10 -0.74 -10.24
C ARG A 49 15.16 -1.82 -10.07
N LEU A 50 15.08 -2.62 -9.01
CA LEU A 50 16.01 -3.72 -8.75
C LEU A 50 15.90 -4.82 -9.82
N ARG A 51 14.67 -5.22 -10.15
CA ARG A 51 14.39 -6.22 -11.21
C ARG A 51 14.93 -5.79 -12.56
N ARG A 52 14.73 -4.52 -12.96
CA ARG A 52 15.26 -3.99 -14.23
C ARG A 52 16.79 -4.02 -14.30
N ARG A 53 17.46 -3.81 -13.17
CA ARG A 53 18.93 -3.86 -13.10
C ARG A 53 19.48 -5.30 -13.07
N ARG A 54 18.60 -6.32 -12.97
CA ARG A 54 18.96 -7.74 -12.75
C ARG A 54 20.00 -7.92 -11.63
N PHE A 55 19.92 -7.05 -10.61
CA PHE A 55 20.92 -6.95 -9.55
C PHE A 55 20.35 -7.54 -8.26
N ASN A 56 21.16 -8.35 -7.57
CA ASN A 56 20.89 -8.88 -6.24
C ASN A 56 19.48 -9.51 -6.07
N LEU A 57 19.34 -10.76 -6.54
CA LEU A 57 18.10 -11.53 -6.46
C LEU A 57 17.55 -11.66 -5.03
N LYS A 58 18.43 -11.69 -4.02
CA LYS A 58 18.04 -11.71 -2.61
C LYS A 58 17.28 -10.43 -2.24
N LEU A 59 17.84 -9.28 -2.60
CA LEU A 59 17.18 -7.99 -2.33
C LEU A 59 15.87 -7.84 -3.10
N VAL A 60 15.78 -8.35 -4.34
CA VAL A 60 14.51 -8.38 -5.08
C VAL A 60 13.45 -9.17 -4.30
N ARG A 61 13.82 -10.33 -3.74
CA ARG A 61 12.94 -11.17 -2.94
C ARG A 61 12.49 -10.46 -1.65
N GLU A 62 13.42 -9.80 -0.95
CA GLU A 62 13.08 -9.01 0.25
C GLU A 62 12.02 -7.94 -0.06
N TYR A 63 12.18 -7.23 -1.19
CA TYR A 63 11.18 -6.25 -1.63
C TYR A 63 9.85 -6.87 -2.10
N ASP A 64 9.87 -8.09 -2.63
CA ASP A 64 8.64 -8.84 -2.93
C ASP A 64 7.89 -9.18 -1.63
N GLU A 65 8.60 -9.65 -0.60
CA GLU A 65 8.05 -9.93 0.73
C GLU A 65 7.48 -8.66 1.36
N THR A 66 8.21 -7.53 1.33
CA THR A 66 7.67 -6.23 1.79
C THR A 66 6.39 -5.82 1.06
N CYS A 67 6.28 -6.06 -0.25
CA CYS A 67 5.05 -5.74 -0.99
C CYS A 67 3.86 -6.57 -0.47
N ILE A 68 4.08 -7.85 -0.18
CA ILE A 68 3.05 -8.75 0.35
C ILE A 68 2.62 -8.32 1.76
N GLU A 69 3.57 -7.94 2.62
CA GLU A 69 3.26 -7.42 3.97
C GLU A 69 2.39 -6.16 3.90
N ILE A 70 2.71 -5.23 2.99
CA ILE A 70 1.90 -4.02 2.80
C ILE A 70 0.52 -4.37 2.21
N GLU A 71 0.43 -5.33 1.29
CA GLU A 71 -0.86 -5.84 0.78
C GLU A 71 -1.74 -6.34 1.94
N GLN A 72 -1.17 -7.09 2.89
CA GLN A 72 -1.89 -7.58 4.07
C GLN A 72 -2.35 -6.42 4.97
N HIS A 73 -1.47 -5.47 5.29
CA HIS A 73 -1.86 -4.30 6.08
C HIS A 73 -2.97 -3.48 5.41
N VAL A 74 -3.01 -3.41 4.08
CA VAL A 74 -4.11 -2.77 3.34
C VAL A 74 -5.40 -3.56 3.52
N ILE A 75 -5.38 -4.90 3.43
CA ILE A 75 -6.56 -5.73 3.66
C ILE A 75 -7.12 -5.47 5.06
N ASP A 76 -6.27 -5.54 6.08
CA ASP A 76 -6.65 -5.32 7.47
C ASP A 76 -7.23 -3.90 7.64
N ALA A 77 -6.57 -2.89 7.06
CA ALA A 77 -6.99 -1.50 7.09
C ALA A 77 -8.34 -1.21 6.42
N MET A 78 -8.71 -1.98 5.40
CA MET A 78 -9.99 -1.81 4.71
C MET A 78 -11.15 -2.50 5.45
N HIS A 79 -10.84 -3.48 6.30
CA HIS A 79 -11.82 -4.22 7.10
C HIS A 79 -11.94 -3.71 8.53
N GLU A 80 -10.94 -2.98 9.04
CA GLU A 80 -11.06 -2.31 10.34
C GLU A 80 -12.15 -1.22 10.25
N PRO A 81 -13.20 -1.28 11.08
CA PRO A 81 -14.14 -0.18 11.19
C PRO A 81 -13.35 1.07 11.55
N SER A 82 -13.66 2.19 10.91
CA SER A 82 -13.05 3.48 11.22
C SER A 82 -13.14 3.69 12.74
N ARG A 83 -11.98 3.62 13.41
CA ARG A 83 -11.87 3.96 14.84
C ARG A 83 -12.01 5.47 14.98
N THR A 84 -13.20 5.97 14.67
CA THR A 84 -13.60 7.31 15.03
C THR A 84 -13.75 7.31 16.54
N ASN A 85 -12.75 7.90 17.19
CA ASN A 85 -12.79 8.46 18.54
C ASN A 85 -12.54 7.52 19.73
N TYR A 86 -11.26 7.32 20.06
CA TYR A 86 -10.82 7.21 21.47
C TYR A 86 -9.75 8.27 21.73
N SER A 87 -10.15 9.55 21.71
CA SER A 87 -9.44 10.60 22.45
C SER A 87 -10.39 11.19 23.48
N MET A 88 -10.53 10.50 24.60
CA MET A 88 -10.78 11.10 25.92
C MET A 88 -10.80 9.97 26.95
N VAL A 89 -9.68 9.78 27.64
CA VAL A 89 -9.70 9.31 29.03
C VAL A 89 -8.87 10.34 29.80
N PRO A 90 -9.43 11.01 30.82
CA PRO A 90 -8.77 12.07 31.57
C PRO A 90 -7.54 11.60 32.35
#